data_AF-R6CRV4-F1
#
_entry.id   AF-R6CRV4-F1
#
_cell.length_a   1.000
_cell.length_b   1.000
_cell.length_c   1.000
_cell.angle_alpha   90.00
_cell.angle_beta   90.00
_cell.angle_gamma   90.00
#
_symmetry.space_group_name_H-M   'P 1'
#
loop_
_entity.id
_entity.type
_entity.pdbx_description
1 polymer ?
#
loop_
_entity_poly.entity_id
_entity_poly.type
_entity_poly.pdbx_seq_one_letter_code
_entity_poly.pdbx_strand_id
1 'polypeptide(L)'
;MNENQAEIKAQAVETEMKKYFGSLVSDFNLIDAFYGNGHEEFSLGFKYCDYFDMRFNYGQGACGCCICYDWGDNNEAILIKTSIDGWWKKISIQWKKYFHELKKELDLRIPDDYLKEFYINPNTETNVV
;
A
#
# COMPACT_ATOMS: atom_id res chain seq x y z
N MET A 1 -3.39 8.34 -27.33
CA MET A 1 -2.71 7.41 -26.40
C MET A 1 -3.81 6.67 -25.69
N ASN A 2 -3.85 5.33 -25.78
CA ASN A 2 -4.68 4.57 -24.86
C ASN A 2 -4.02 4.72 -23.49
N GLU A 3 -4.75 5.23 -22.50
CA GLU A 3 -4.23 5.30 -21.14
C GLU A 3 -3.85 3.89 -20.69
N ASN A 4 -2.65 3.74 -20.12
CA ASN A 4 -2.12 2.47 -19.67
C ASN A 4 -2.99 2.00 -18.48
N GLN A 5 -3.76 0.92 -18.65
CA GLN A 5 -4.70 0.47 -17.62
C GLN A 5 -4.00 0.13 -16.29
N ALA A 6 -2.75 -0.34 -16.35
CA ALA A 6 -1.91 -0.57 -15.18
C ALA A 6 -1.63 0.73 -14.40
N GLU A 7 -1.34 1.84 -15.09
CA GLU A 7 -1.13 3.14 -14.46
C GLU A 7 -2.40 3.64 -13.77
N ILE A 8 -3.57 3.49 -14.41
CA ILE A 8 -4.86 3.86 -13.82
C ILE A 8 -5.12 3.07 -12.54
N LYS A 9 -4.86 1.76 -12.52
CA LYS A 9 -5.02 0.96 -11.31
C LYS A 9 -4.03 1.34 -10.22
N ALA A 10 -2.78 1.62 -10.56
CA ALA A 10 -1.80 2.11 -9.60
C ALA A 10 -2.26 3.41 -8.94
N GLN A 11 -2.74 4.37 -9.74
CA GLN A 11 -3.31 5.63 -9.23
C GLN A 11 -4.54 5.42 -8.34
N ALA A 12 -5.40 4.44 -8.66
CA ALA A 12 -6.53 4.08 -7.82
C ALA A 12 -6.09 3.53 -6.45
N VAL A 13 -5.05 2.69 -6.43
CA VAL A 13 -4.45 2.20 -5.16
C VAL A 13 -3.89 3.35 -4.35
N GLU A 14 -3.08 4.21 -4.96
CA GLU A 14 -2.50 5.39 -4.30
C GLU A 14 -3.59 6.29 -3.70
N THR A 15 -4.64 6.56 -4.46
CA THR A 15 -5.78 7.38 -4.02
C THR A 15 -6.46 6.79 -2.78
N GLU A 16 -6.76 5.49 -2.81
CA GLU A 16 -7.42 4.80 -1.70
C GLU A 16 -6.49 4.68 -0.48
N MET A 17 -5.18 4.50 -0.67
CA MET A 17 -4.19 4.52 0.41
C MET A 17 -4.10 5.88 1.06
N LYS A 18 -3.95 6.97 0.28
CA LYS A 18 -3.91 8.33 0.82
C LYS A 18 -5.17 8.70 1.58
N LYS A 19 -6.34 8.27 1.08
CA LYS A 19 -7.64 8.47 1.74
C LYS A 19 -7.74 7.74 3.08
N TYR A 20 -7.21 6.52 3.18
CA TYR A 20 -7.32 5.72 4.40
C TYR A 20 -6.21 6.04 5.43
N PHE A 21 -4.96 6.10 4.97
CA PHE A 21 -3.78 6.22 5.83
C PHE A 21 -3.37 7.67 6.10
N GLY A 22 -3.78 8.62 5.25
CA GLY A 22 -3.40 10.03 5.41
C GLY A 22 -1.88 10.21 5.43
N SER A 23 -1.37 10.86 6.48
CA SER A 23 0.06 11.15 6.66
C SER A 23 0.92 9.93 7.01
N LEU A 24 0.33 8.76 7.26
CA LEU A 24 1.09 7.54 7.52
C LEU A 24 1.74 6.96 6.26
N VAL A 25 1.40 7.46 5.07
CA VAL A 25 1.99 7.03 3.81
C VAL A 25 2.59 8.20 3.04
N SER A 26 3.76 8.00 2.46
CA SER A 26 4.55 9.02 1.77
C SER A 26 5.30 8.41 0.57
N ASP A 27 6.00 9.25 -0.19
CA ASP A 27 6.96 8.84 -1.23
C ASP A 27 6.42 7.82 -2.26
N PHE A 28 5.19 8.02 -2.74
CA PHE A 28 4.63 7.19 -3.79
C PHE A 28 5.42 7.29 -5.09
N ASN A 29 5.76 6.14 -5.68
CA ASN A 29 6.47 6.04 -6.95
C ASN A 29 5.95 4.84 -7.75
N LEU A 30 5.59 5.05 -9.00
CA LEU A 30 5.31 3.97 -9.93
C LEU A 30 6.63 3.38 -10.43
N ILE A 31 6.96 2.18 -9.98
CA ILE A 31 8.24 1.51 -10.28
C ILE A 31 8.19 0.89 -11.67
N ASP A 32 7.10 0.18 -11.97
CA ASP A 32 6.86 -0.48 -13.24
C ASP A 32 5.36 -0.55 -13.52
N ALA A 33 4.99 -0.47 -14.80
CA ALA A 33 3.63 -0.63 -15.29
C ALA A 33 3.62 -1.18 -16.71
N PHE A 34 3.00 -2.33 -16.87
CA PHE A 34 2.87 -3.00 -18.16
C PHE A 34 1.40 -3.23 -18.49
N TYR A 35 1.03 -2.92 -19.74
CA TYR A 35 -0.24 -3.29 -20.32
C TYR A 35 -0.04 -3.72 -21.78
N GLY A 36 -0.29 -5.00 -22.05
CA GLY A 36 -0.10 -5.56 -23.37
C GLY A 36 -0.44 -7.05 -23.43
N ASN A 37 -0.81 -7.55 -24.60
CA ASN A 37 -1.11 -8.97 -24.82
C ASN A 37 -2.19 -9.55 -23.88
N GLY A 38 -3.11 -8.72 -23.37
CA GLY A 38 -4.11 -9.15 -22.38
C GLY A 38 -3.57 -9.32 -20.96
N HIS A 39 -2.31 -8.95 -20.74
CA HIS A 39 -1.66 -8.93 -19.44
C HIS A 39 -1.54 -7.49 -18.94
N GLU A 40 -1.70 -7.35 -17.63
CA GLU A 40 -1.58 -6.08 -16.93
C GLU A 40 -0.90 -6.32 -15.60
N GLU A 41 0.16 -5.58 -15.35
CA GLU A 41 0.99 -5.69 -14.16
C GLU A 41 1.49 -4.29 -13.75
N PHE A 42 1.61 -4.03 -12.45
CA PHE A 42 2.28 -2.84 -11.96
C PHE A 42 2.88 -3.07 -10.57
N SER A 43 3.89 -2.25 -10.25
CA SER A 43 4.50 -2.18 -8.93
C SER A 43 4.48 -0.73 -8.45
N LEU A 44 3.73 -0.45 -7.38
CA LEU A 44 3.64 0.87 -6.77
C LEU A 44 4.43 0.88 -5.47
N GLY A 45 5.54 1.61 -5.44
CA GLY A 45 6.32 1.87 -4.24
C GLY A 45 5.70 3.00 -3.40
N PHE A 46 5.84 2.90 -2.08
CA PHE A 46 5.48 3.95 -1.11
C PHE A 46 6.21 3.69 0.21
N LYS A 47 6.18 4.65 1.13
CA LYS A 47 6.65 4.46 2.51
C LYS A 47 5.50 4.38 3.49
N TYR A 48 5.69 3.61 4.56
CA TYR A 48 4.77 3.57 5.69
C TYR A 48 5.46 4.09 6.96
N CYS A 49 4.91 5.15 7.54
CA CYS A 49 5.43 5.91 8.69
C CYS A 49 6.91 6.28 8.53
N ASP A 50 7.38 6.55 7.31
CA ASP A 50 8.81 6.75 6.99
C ASP A 50 9.77 5.68 7.56
N TYR A 51 9.25 4.51 7.93
CA TYR A 51 9.97 3.41 8.58
C TYR A 51 10.18 2.24 7.63
N PHE A 52 9.11 1.83 6.93
CA PHE A 52 9.16 0.76 5.94
C PHE A 52 9.08 1.32 4.52
N ASP A 53 9.99 0.89 3.67
CA ASP A 53 9.79 0.90 2.23
C ASP A 53 8.80 -0.22 1.86
N MET A 54 7.74 0.14 1.16
CA MET A 54 6.63 -0.74 0.82
C MET A 54 6.44 -0.83 -0.69
N ARG A 55 5.87 -1.95 -1.15
CA ARG A 55 5.34 -2.07 -2.50
C ARG A 55 3.94 -2.68 -2.47
N PHE A 56 3.06 -2.14 -3.30
CA PHE A 56 1.83 -2.81 -3.73
C PHE A 56 2.08 -3.35 -5.14
N ASN A 57 2.04 -4.68 -5.28
CA ASN A 57 2.21 -5.33 -6.56
C ASN A 57 0.87 -5.83 -7.08
N TYR A 58 0.67 -5.73 -8.38
CA TYR A 58 -0.46 -6.30 -9.10
C TYR A 58 0.06 -7.04 -10.33
N GLY A 59 -0.42 -8.25 -10.55
CA GLY A 59 -0.14 -8.99 -11.77
C GLY A 59 -1.13 -10.12 -11.99
N GLN A 60 -1.64 -10.22 -13.23
CA GLN A 60 -2.59 -11.26 -13.65
C GLN A 60 -3.81 -11.42 -12.72
N GLY A 61 -4.27 -10.31 -12.13
CA GLY A 61 -5.40 -10.29 -11.21
C GLY A 61 -5.03 -10.48 -9.74
N ALA A 62 -3.87 -11.03 -9.41
CA ALA A 62 -3.37 -11.13 -8.04
C ALA A 62 -2.78 -9.80 -7.58
N CYS A 63 -2.89 -9.49 -6.29
CA CYS A 63 -2.24 -8.33 -5.69
C CYS A 63 -2.03 -8.44 -4.18
N GLY A 64 -1.12 -7.61 -3.67
CA GLY A 64 -0.84 -7.52 -2.24
C GLY A 64 0.29 -6.53 -1.91
N CYS A 65 0.46 -6.25 -0.61
CA CYS A 65 1.53 -5.41 -0.10
C CYS A 65 2.70 -6.24 0.44
N CYS A 66 3.91 -5.74 0.30
CA CYS A 66 5.09 -6.27 0.98
C CYS A 66 5.97 -5.15 1.55
N ILE A 67 6.70 -5.47 2.63
CA ILE A 67 7.84 -4.67 3.11
C ILE A 67 9.05 -5.05 2.25
N CYS A 68 9.79 -4.07 1.76
CA CYS A 68 10.99 -4.26 0.94
C CYS A 68 12.25 -3.89 1.74
N TYR A 69 13.26 -4.77 1.76
CA TYR A 69 14.53 -4.52 2.46
C TYR A 69 15.66 -4.08 1.52
N ASP A 70 15.53 -4.37 0.23
CA ASP A 70 16.44 -3.93 -0.82
C ASP A 70 15.61 -3.54 -2.06
N TRP A 71 16.02 -2.47 -2.74
CA TRP A 71 15.43 -2.04 -4.00
C TRP A 71 16.04 -2.77 -5.22
N GLY A 72 17.12 -3.54 -5.02
CA GLY A 72 17.78 -4.34 -6.04
C GLY A 72 17.09 -5.67 -6.40
N ASP A 73 17.66 -6.39 -7.37
CA ASP A 73 17.11 -7.60 -8.00
C ASP A 73 16.94 -8.81 -7.06
N ASN A 74 17.43 -8.72 -5.82
CA ASN A 74 17.36 -9.81 -4.84
C ASN A 74 15.95 -9.99 -4.25
N ASN A 75 15.04 -9.03 -4.46
CA ASN A 75 13.61 -9.13 -4.12
C ASN A 75 13.35 -9.62 -2.68
N GLU A 76 14.19 -9.23 -1.71
CA GLU A 76 13.95 -9.56 -0.31
C GLU A 76 12.77 -8.74 0.20
N ALA A 77 11.60 -9.38 0.18
CA ALA A 77 10.35 -8.78 0.57
C ALA A 77 9.56 -9.70 1.49
N ILE A 78 8.97 -9.12 2.53
CA ILE A 78 8.02 -9.81 3.40
C ILE A 78 6.61 -9.48 2.92
N LEU A 79 5.94 -10.46 2.34
CA LEU A 79 4.53 -10.35 1.98
C LEU A 79 3.67 -10.16 3.25
N ILE A 80 2.87 -9.11 3.27
CA ILE A 80 1.90 -8.87 4.34
C ILE A 80 0.57 -9.50 3.95
N LYS A 81 0.17 -10.52 4.71
CA LYS A 81 -1.09 -11.23 4.50
C LYS A 81 -2.22 -10.56 5.25
N THR A 82 -3.38 -10.50 4.61
CA THR A 82 -4.64 -10.09 5.23
C THR A 82 -5.64 -11.26 5.13
N SER A 83 -6.78 -11.14 5.79
CA SER A 83 -7.88 -12.12 5.67
C SER A 83 -8.59 -12.07 4.31
N ILE A 84 -8.32 -11.06 3.48
CA ILE A 84 -8.85 -10.95 2.13
C ILE A 84 -7.86 -11.64 1.19
N ASP A 85 -8.36 -12.62 0.42
CA ASP A 85 -7.56 -13.27 -0.61
C ASP A 85 -6.97 -12.22 -1.57
N GLY A 86 -5.68 -12.38 -1.89
CA GLY A 86 -4.87 -11.46 -2.69
C GLY A 86 -5.25 -11.38 -4.17
N TRP A 87 -6.53 -11.11 -4.45
CA TRP A 87 -7.10 -10.92 -5.78
C TRP A 87 -7.71 -9.53 -5.88
N TRP A 88 -7.39 -8.82 -6.96
CA TRP A 88 -7.85 -7.46 -7.22
C TRP A 88 -9.36 -7.32 -7.07
N LYS A 89 -10.15 -8.21 -7.68
CA LYS A 89 -11.62 -8.18 -7.62
C LYS A 89 -12.19 -8.29 -6.20
N LYS A 90 -11.42 -8.83 -5.24
CA LYS A 90 -11.82 -8.97 -3.83
C LYS A 90 -11.33 -7.80 -2.99
N ILE A 91 -10.08 -7.38 -3.19
CA ILE A 91 -9.47 -6.26 -2.47
C ILE A 91 -10.12 -4.93 -2.89
N SER A 92 -10.35 -4.71 -4.19
CA SER A 92 -10.79 -3.42 -4.74
C SER A 92 -12.18 -2.96 -4.30
N ILE A 93 -12.98 -3.87 -3.76
CA ILE A 93 -14.31 -3.60 -3.19
C ILE A 93 -14.30 -3.54 -1.66
N GLN A 94 -13.16 -3.84 -1.03
CA GLN A 94 -12.98 -3.96 0.42
C GLN A 94 -11.75 -3.19 0.92
N TRP A 95 -11.35 -2.11 0.24
CA TRP A 95 -10.16 -1.32 0.58
C TRP A 95 -10.05 -0.98 2.06
N LYS A 96 -11.13 -0.50 2.68
CA LYS A 96 -11.15 -0.16 4.11
C LYS A 96 -10.76 -1.33 5.02
N LYS A 97 -11.27 -2.54 4.74
CA LYS A 97 -10.95 -3.73 5.53
C LYS A 97 -9.51 -4.19 5.26
N TYR A 98 -9.12 -4.23 3.98
CA TYR A 98 -7.76 -4.61 3.58
C TYR A 98 -6.71 -3.71 4.24
N PHE A 99 -6.89 -2.39 4.17
CA PHE A 99 -5.95 -1.43 4.75
C PHE A 99 -5.96 -1.44 6.27
N HIS A 100 -7.10 -1.72 6.92
CA HIS A 100 -7.15 -1.89 8.38
C HIS A 100 -6.31 -3.06 8.87
N GLU A 101 -6.35 -4.19 8.16
CA GLU A 101 -5.55 -5.37 8.49
C GLU A 101 -4.07 -5.16 8.15
N LEU A 102 -3.78 -4.55 6.99
CA LEU A 102 -2.43 -4.13 6.63
C LEU A 102 -1.83 -3.21 7.70
N LYS A 103 -2.57 -2.20 8.15
CA LYS A 103 -2.15 -1.26 9.20
C LYS A 103 -1.75 -1.99 10.48
N LYS A 104 -2.62 -2.92 10.95
CA LYS A 104 -2.35 -3.70 12.16
C LYS A 104 -1.06 -4.51 12.05
N GLU A 105 -0.85 -5.18 10.93
CA GLU A 105 0.38 -5.93 10.72
C GLU A 105 1.62 -5.02 10.69
N LEU A 106 1.54 -3.86 10.06
CA LEU A 106 2.66 -2.93 9.98
C LEU A 106 2.97 -2.29 11.35
N ASP A 107 1.96 -1.78 12.05
CA ASP A 107 2.12 -1.17 13.37
C ASP A 107 2.79 -2.14 14.37
N LEU A 108 2.44 -3.43 14.34
CA LEU A 108 3.04 -4.46 15.22
C LEU A 108 4.55 -4.67 15.00
N ARG A 109 5.09 -4.17 13.88
CA ARG A 109 6.49 -4.33 13.49
C ARG A 109 7.30 -3.04 13.68
N ILE A 110 6.65 -1.94 14.07
CA ILE A 110 7.30 -0.64 14.35
C ILE A 110 7.38 -0.48 15.87
N PRO A 111 8.53 -0.06 16.43
CA PRO A 111 8.63 0.25 17.85
C PRO A 111 7.61 1.32 18.28
N ASP A 112 6.88 1.07 19.39
CA ASP A 112 5.83 1.96 19.87
C ASP A 112 6.27 3.42 20.03
N ASP A 113 7.50 3.65 20.50
CA ASP A 113 8.03 5.01 20.71
C ASP A 113 8.24 5.79 19.41
N TYR A 114 8.62 5.09 18.33
CA TYR A 114 8.71 5.70 17.00
C TYR A 114 7.31 5.99 16.45
N LEU A 115 6.42 5.02 16.58
CA LEU A 115 5.07 5.10 16.02
C LEU A 115 4.22 6.23 16.65
N LYS A 116 4.49 6.56 17.92
CA LYS A 116 3.88 7.72 18.61
C LYS A 116 4.04 9.03 17.85
N GLU A 117 5.18 9.28 17.20
CA GLU A 117 5.42 10.54 16.48
C GLU A 117 4.45 10.73 15.30
N PHE A 118 3.97 9.63 14.71
CA PHE A 118 3.03 9.63 13.57
C PHE A 118 1.56 9.69 13.99
N TYR A 119 1.25 9.30 15.24
CA TYR A 119 -0.10 9.39 15.80
C TYR A 119 -0.32 10.58 16.73
N ILE A 120 0.75 11.27 17.16
CA ILE A 120 0.69 12.44 18.03
C ILE A 120 0.84 13.73 17.19
N ASN A 121 -0.32 14.30 16.77
CA ASN A 121 -0.65 15.70 16.37
C ASN A 121 -0.60 16.19 14.89
N PRO A 122 -1.51 17.12 14.44
CA PRO A 122 -2.35 18.05 15.23
C PRO A 122 -3.82 18.19 14.75
N ASN A 123 -4.74 17.29 15.13
CA ASN A 123 -6.20 17.54 15.02
C ASN A 123 -7.02 16.72 16.02
N THR A 124 -6.43 16.33 17.16
CA THR A 124 -7.17 15.73 18.27
C THR A 124 -7.88 16.80 19.09
N GLU A 125 -8.82 17.50 18.46
CA GLU A 125 -9.97 18.12 19.12
C GLU A 125 -11.19 17.97 18.20
N THR A 126 -11.72 16.75 18.10
CA THR A 126 -13.16 16.61 17.88
C THR A 126 -13.74 15.80 19.03
N ASN A 127 -14.29 16.59 19.96
CA ASN A 127 -15.22 16.24 21.01
C ASN A 127 -15.98 14.93 20.79
N VAL A 128 -15.89 14.03 21.76
CA VAL A 128 -17.02 13.17 22.12
C VAL A 128 -17.09 13.11 23.65
N VAL A 129 -17.93 14.00 24.19
CA VAL A 129 -18.68 13.75 25.43
C VAL A 129 -19.99 13.11 25.00
#